data_AF-A0A257JCE4-F1
#
_entry.id   AF-A0A257JCE4-F1
#
_cell.length_a   1.000
_cell.length_b   1.000
_cell.length_c   1.000
_cell.angle_alpha   90.00
_cell.angle_beta   90.00
_cell.angle_gamma   90.00
#
_symmetry.space_group_name_H-M   'P 1'
#
loop_
_entity.id
_entity.type
_entity.pdbx_description
1 polymer ?
#
loop_
_entity_poly.entity_id
_entity_poly.type
_entity_poly.pdbx_seq_one_letter_code
_entity_poly.pdbx_strand_id
1 'polypeptide(L)'
;MPSSRAAPSTSTHPLAILQQVFGYSAFRGQQAAVIERACAGGDALVLMPTGGGKSLCYQVPAIARHRAGQGVTLVVSPLIALMQDQVG
;
A
#
# COMPACT_ATOMS: atom_id res chain seq x y z
N MET A 1 22.71 -28.67 -14.43
CA MET A 1 22.56 -27.24 -14.09
C MET A 1 21.08 -26.97 -13.86
N PRO A 2 20.58 -26.82 -12.62
CA PRO A 2 19.23 -26.34 -12.43
C PRO A 2 19.20 -24.86 -12.80
N SER A 3 18.41 -24.50 -13.82
CA SER A 3 18.19 -23.12 -14.20
C SER A 3 17.58 -22.35 -13.03
N SER A 4 18.32 -21.36 -12.52
CA SER A 4 17.83 -20.41 -11.52
C SER A 4 16.65 -19.63 -12.11
N ARG A 5 15.44 -19.95 -11.64
CA ARG A 5 14.25 -19.15 -11.90
C ARG A 5 14.39 -17.89 -11.05
N ALA A 6 14.84 -16.79 -11.65
CA ALA A 6 14.85 -15.50 -10.97
C ALA A 6 13.43 -15.23 -10.42
N ALA A 7 13.31 -15.08 -9.10
CA ALA A 7 12.06 -14.64 -8.51
C ALA A 7 11.68 -13.30 -9.14
N PRO A 8 10.40 -13.05 -9.49
CA PRO A 8 9.99 -11.74 -9.99
C PRO A 8 10.44 -10.70 -8.96
N SER A 9 11.25 -9.73 -9.39
CA SER A 9 11.72 -8.66 -8.52
C SER A 9 10.51 -7.84 -8.07
N THR A 10 10.02 -8.09 -6.86
CA THR A 10 8.87 -7.39 -6.29
C THR A 10 9.27 -5.95 -6.00
N SER A 11 8.88 -5.03 -6.87
CA SER A 11 9.22 -3.61 -6.73
C SER A 11 8.71 -3.05 -5.40
N THR A 12 9.54 -2.27 -4.72
CA THR A 12 9.19 -1.48 -3.53
C THR A 12 8.60 -0.12 -3.91
N HIS A 13 8.65 0.25 -5.20
CA HIS A 13 8.19 1.56 -5.67
C HIS A 13 6.65 1.65 -5.59
N PRO A 14 6.08 2.70 -4.97
CA PRO A 14 4.63 2.81 -4.74
C PRO A 14 3.79 2.70 -6.01
N LEU A 15 4.19 3.35 -7.10
CA LEU A 15 3.45 3.29 -8.37
C LEU A 15 3.46 1.87 -8.98
N ALA A 16 4.57 1.15 -8.84
CA ALA A 16 4.66 -0.22 -9.34
C ALA A 16 3.76 -1.15 -8.52
N ILE A 17 3.70 -0.96 -7.20
CA ILE A 17 2.78 -1.69 -6.33
C ILE A 17 1.32 -1.37 -6.69
N LEU A 18 0.99 -0.10 -6.89
CA LEU A 18 -0.34 0.33 -7.31
C LEU A 18 -0.78 -0.41 -8.57
N GLN A 19 0.08 -0.48 -9.58
CA GLN A 19 -0.23 -1.14 -10.83
C GLN A 19 -0.28 -2.66 -10.70
N GLN A 20 0.70 -3.27 -10.03
CA GLN A 20 0.85 -4.73 -9.96
C GLN A 20 -0.16 -5.40 -9.01
N VAL A 21 -0.55 -4.71 -7.94
CA VAL A 21 -1.41 -5.28 -6.89
C VAL A 21 -2.85 -4.79 -7.03
N PHE A 22 -3.05 -3.52 -7.39
CA PHE A 22 -4.38 -2.90 -7.43
C PHE A 22 -4.89 -2.60 -8.84
N GLY A 23 -4.06 -2.75 -9.88
CA GLY A 23 -4.44 -2.54 -11.27
C GLY A 23 -4.68 -1.08 -11.67
N TYR A 24 -4.32 -0.11 -10.83
CA TYR A 24 -4.45 1.31 -11.16
C TYR A 24 -3.16 1.87 -11.76
N SER A 25 -3.29 2.70 -12.80
CA SER A 25 -2.15 3.31 -13.51
C SER A 25 -1.62 4.58 -12.84
N ALA A 26 -2.42 5.21 -11.97
CA ALA A 26 -2.05 6.46 -11.32
C ALA A 26 -2.79 6.63 -9.98
N PHE A 27 -2.13 7.34 -9.06
CA PHE A 27 -2.75 7.84 -7.84
C PHE A 27 -3.74 8.96 -8.14
N ARG A 28 -4.74 9.14 -7.27
CA ARG A 28 -5.74 10.21 -7.38
C ARG A 28 -5.50 11.28 -6.33
N GLY A 29 -5.63 12.54 -6.73
CA GLY A 29 -5.55 13.69 -5.82
C GLY A 29 -4.28 13.64 -4.95
N GLN A 30 -4.46 13.69 -3.63
CA GLN A 30 -3.36 13.77 -2.66
C GLN A 30 -2.79 12.40 -2.24
N GLN A 31 -3.23 11.29 -2.84
CA GLN A 31 -2.77 9.95 -2.46
C GLN A 31 -1.25 9.80 -2.58
N ALA A 32 -0.64 10.29 -3.67
CA ALA A 32 0.81 10.16 -3.90
C ALA A 32 1.61 10.79 -2.75
N ALA A 33 1.29 12.04 -2.37
CA ALA A 33 1.99 12.75 -1.30
C ALA A 33 1.87 12.06 0.06
N VAL A 34 0.68 11.54 0.39
CA VAL A 34 0.45 10.78 1.63
C VAL A 34 1.26 9.48 1.63
N ILE A 35 1.24 8.75 0.52
CA ILE A 35 1.93 7.46 0.35
C ILE A 35 3.44 7.65 0.42
N GLU A 36 3.99 8.65 -0.25
CA GLU A 36 5.41 8.98 -0.20
C GLU A 36 5.87 9.28 1.23
N ARG A 37 5.09 10.09 1.97
CA ARG A 37 5.38 10.41 3.37
C ARG A 37 5.34 9.17 4.27
N ALA A 38 4.32 8.33 4.13
CA ALA A 38 4.20 7.09 4.89
C ALA A 38 5.32 6.08 4.56
N CYS A 39 5.70 5.95 3.28
CA CYS A 39 6.83 5.13 2.85
C CYS A 39 8.14 5.58 3.48
N ALA A 40 8.36 6.90 3.59
CA ALA A 40 9.51 7.48 4.28
C ALA A 40 9.48 7.30 5.82
N GLY A 41 8.40 6.74 6.38
CA GLY A 41 8.23 6.55 7.82
C GLY A 41 7.75 7.78 8.57
N GLY A 42 7.21 8.78 7.87
CA GLY A 42 6.62 9.96 8.48
C GLY A 42 5.13 9.79 8.78
N ASP A 43 4.63 10.63 9.69
CA ASP A 43 3.22 10.66 10.07
C ASP A 43 2.38 11.53 9.12
N ALA A 44 1.12 11.16 8.93
CA ALA A 44 0.16 11.91 8.12
C ALA A 44 -1.26 11.85 8.73
N LEU A 45 -1.96 12.98 8.71
CA LEU A 45 -3.40 13.05 8.96
C LEU A 45 -4.12 13.14 7.61
N VAL A 46 -4.97 12.15 7.31
CA VAL A 46 -5.60 12.00 6.00
C VAL A 46 -7.10 12.22 6.12
N LEU A 47 -7.57 13.39 5.66
CA LEU A 47 -9.00 13.70 5.56
C LEU A 47 -9.44 13.52 4.11
N MET A 48 -10.22 12.47 3.84
CA MET A 48 -10.77 12.22 2.51
C MET A 48 -12.20 11.69 2.65
N PRO A 49 -13.10 11.95 1.68
CA PRO A 49 -14.45 11.41 1.68
C PRO A 49 -14.45 9.87 1.59
N THR A 50 -15.57 9.25 1.96
CA THR A 50 -15.82 7.83 1.65
C THR A 50 -15.71 7.61 0.14
N GLY A 51 -15.13 6.48 -0.28
CA GLY A 51 -14.83 6.22 -1.70
C GLY A 51 -13.62 6.98 -2.26
N GLY A 52 -13.03 7.92 -1.51
CA GLY A 52 -11.83 8.67 -1.93
C GLY A 52 -10.55 7.83 -2.03
N GLY A 53 -10.59 6.53 -1.70
CA GLY A 53 -9.43 5.65 -1.75
C GLY A 53 -8.45 5.84 -0.59
N LYS A 54 -8.97 6.12 0.62
CA LYS A 54 -8.15 6.19 1.85
C LYS A 54 -7.39 4.90 2.13
N SER A 55 -7.95 3.75 1.78
CA SER A 55 -7.31 2.45 2.02
C SER A 55 -5.96 2.30 1.32
N LEU A 56 -5.86 2.81 0.09
CA LEU A 56 -4.60 2.82 -0.67
C LEU A 56 -3.50 3.61 0.06
N CYS A 57 -3.87 4.64 0.82
CA CYS A 57 -2.92 5.48 1.56
C CYS A 57 -2.21 4.75 2.71
N TYR A 58 -2.70 3.59 3.17
CA TYR A 58 -1.99 2.74 4.13
C TYR A 58 -1.60 1.38 3.55
N GLN A 59 -2.34 0.84 2.58
CA GLN A 59 -2.05 -0.47 1.97
C GLN A 59 -0.82 -0.43 1.06
N VAL A 60 -0.66 0.60 0.23
CA VAL A 60 0.51 0.72 -0.66
C VAL A 60 1.80 0.89 0.17
N PRO A 61 1.86 1.79 1.17
CA PRO A 61 3.01 1.86 2.08
C PRO A 61 3.27 0.55 2.83
N ALA A 62 2.22 -0.15 3.28
CA ALA A 62 2.38 -1.43 3.96
C ALA A 62 3.12 -2.45 3.09
N ILE A 63 2.73 -2.59 1.83
CA ILE A 63 3.39 -3.50 0.88
C ILE A 63 4.80 -3.03 0.56
N ALA A 64 5.00 -1.73 0.33
CA ALA A 64 6.31 -1.15 0.00
C ALA A 64 7.34 -1.42 1.11
N ARG A 65 6.96 -1.09 2.35
CA ARG A 65 7.79 -1.26 3.54
C ARG A 65 8.01 -2.74 3.85
N HIS A 66 6.99 -3.59 3.69
CA HIS A 66 7.13 -5.03 3.85
C HIS A 66 8.13 -5.64 2.86
N ARG A 67 8.00 -5.30 1.56
CA ARG A 67 8.94 -5.73 0.50
C ARG A 67 10.36 -5.21 0.74
N ALA A 68 10.51 -4.07 1.41
CA ALA A 68 11.81 -3.51 1.81
C ALA A 68 12.37 -4.13 3.13
N GLY A 69 11.71 -5.14 3.71
CA GLY A 69 12.15 -5.77 4.96
C GLY A 69 11.89 -4.94 6.22
N GLN A 70 11.02 -3.94 6.15
CA GLN A 70 10.72 -3.01 7.25
C GLN A 70 9.50 -3.43 8.10
N GLY A 71 9.18 -4.72 8.13
CA GLY A 71 8.15 -5.30 9.00
C GLY A 71 6.75 -5.38 8.39
N VAL A 72 5.74 -5.27 9.25
CA VAL A 72 4.30 -5.37 8.92
C VAL A 72 3.58 -4.10 9.36
N THR A 73 2.52 -3.72 8.65
CA THR A 73 1.66 -2.60 9.04
C THR A 73 0.48 -3.09 9.87
N LEU A 74 0.26 -2.45 11.01
CA LEU A 74 -0.91 -2.69 11.85
C LEU A 74 -2.02 -1.69 11.49
N VAL A 75 -3.18 -2.20 11.08
CA VAL A 75 -4.36 -1.37 10.81
C VAL A 75 -5.37 -1.57 11.94
N VAL A 76 -5.72 -0.49 12.63
CA VAL A 76 -6.70 -0.52 13.72
C VAL A 76 -8.03 0.02 13.17
N SER A 77 -9.07 -0.82 13.23
CA SER A 77 -10.44 -0.44 12.85
C SER A 77 -11.38 -0.70 14.02
N PRO A 78 -12.35 0.21 14.30
CA PRO A 78 -13.29 0.02 15.39
C PRO A 78 -14.40 -1.00 15.09
N LEU A 79 -14.63 -1.34 13.81
CA LEU A 79 -15.76 -2.18 13.38
C LEU A 79 -15.27 -3.43 12.65
N ILE A 80 -15.69 -4.61 13.12
CA ILE A 80 -15.38 -5.91 12.49
C ILE A 80 -15.91 -5.97 11.05
N ALA A 81 -17.11 -5.43 10.80
CA ALA A 81 -17.68 -5.39 9.46
C ALA A 81 -16.75 -4.68 8.46
N LEU A 82 -16.15 -3.55 8.85
CA LEU A 82 -15.17 -2.85 8.00
C LEU A 82 -13.86 -3.63 7.84
N MET A 83 -13.49 -4.49 8.79
CA MET A 83 -12.31 -5.34 8.62
C MET A 83 -12.56 -6.41 7.55
N GLN A 84 -13.74 -7.04 7.58
CA GLN A 84 -14.14 -8.07 6.62
C GLN A 84 -14.16 -7.53 5.19
N ASP A 85 -14.67 -6.32 4.99
CA ASP A 85 -14.71 -5.62 3.70
C ASP A 85 -13.32 -5.32 3.09
N GLN A 86 -12.23 -5.47 3.86
CA GLN A 86 -10.86 -5.13 3.42
C GLN A 86 -9.95 -6.35 3.25
N VAL A 87 -10.38 -7.54 3.66
CA VAL A 87 -9.61 -8.80 3.56
C VAL A 87 -10.28 -9.85 2.67
N GLY A 88 -11.59 -9.72 2.42
CA GLY A 88 -12.40 -10.65 1.62
C GLY A 88 -12.16 -10.56 0.13
#